data_AF-A0A0R3KTC8-F1
#
_entry.id   AF-A0A0R3KTC8-F1
#
_cell.length_a   1.000
_cell.length_b   1.000
_cell.length_c   1.000
_cell.angle_alpha   90.00
_cell.angle_beta   90.00
_cell.angle_gamma   90.00
#
_symmetry.space_group_name_H-M   'P 1'
#
loop_
_entity.id
_entity.type
_entity.pdbx_description
1 polymer ?
#
loop_
_entity_poly.entity_id
_entity_poly.type
_entity_poly.pdbx_seq_one_letter_code
_entity_poly.pdbx_strand_id
1 'polypeptide(L)' 'MRVIFVIVLSAAALAACTPESSSHADVTGSIDNCARKLYSQYNPKDKKQCVAVCIACERGVVTTCSTACTLRGAQ' A
#
# COMPACT_ATOMS: atom_id res chain seq x y z
N MET A 1 -37.42 -14.47 -8.64
CA MET A 1 -36.97 -13.13 -8.20
C MET A 1 -36.39 -13.09 -6.77
N ARG A 2 -35.90 -14.19 -6.20
CA ARG A 2 -35.17 -14.17 -4.90
C ARG A 2 -33.66 -14.32 -5.04
N VAL A 3 -33.20 -14.89 -6.16
CA VAL A 3 -31.78 -15.18 -6.41
C VAL A 3 -31.01 -13.94 -6.87
N ILE A 4 -31.67 -13.01 -7.56
CA ILE A 4 -31.06 -11.78 -8.10
C ILE A 4 -30.56 -10.87 -6.97
N PHE A 5 -31.32 -10.78 -5.86
CA PHE A 5 -30.95 -9.96 -4.71
C PHE A 5 -29.67 -10.45 -4.00
N VAL A 6 -29.39 -11.75 -4.02
CA VAL A 6 -28.23 -12.34 -3.34
C VAL A 6 -26.92 -12.02 -4.08
N ILE A 7 -26.96 -11.93 -5.41
CA ILE A 7 -25.76 -11.67 -6.23
C ILE A 7 -25.30 -10.20 -6.09
N VAL A 8 -26.25 -9.26 -5.94
CA VAL A 8 -25.95 -7.83 -5.78
C VAL A 8 -25.32 -7.53 -4.41
N LEU A 9 -25.67 -8.27 -3.36
CA LEU A 9 -25.12 -8.09 -2.02
C LEU A 9 -23.66 -8.54 -1.89
N SER A 10 -23.22 -9.53 -2.68
CA SER A 10 -21.83 -10.03 -2.64
C SER A 10 -20.80 -9.07 -3.25
N ALA A 11 -21.22 -8.14 -4.11
CA ALA A 11 -20.32 -7.14 -4.68
C ALA A 11 -19.97 -6.01 -3.69
N ALA A 12 -20.82 -5.76 -2.68
CA ALA A 12 -20.58 -4.72 -1.67
C ALA A 12 -19.52 -5.12 -0.64
N ALA A 13 -19.30 -6.43 -0.41
CA ALA A 13 -18.25 -6.91 0.51
C ALA A 13 -16.83 -6.71 -0.08
N LEU A 14 -16.69 -6.63 -1.40
CA LEU A 14 -15.43 -6.33 -2.07
C LEU A 14 -15.12 -4.83 -2.12
N ALA A 15 -16.11 -3.95 -1.90
CA ALA A 15 -15.86 -2.52 -1.74
C ALA A 15 -15.28 -2.17 -0.35
N ALA A 16 -15.39 -3.07 0.63
CA ALA A 16 -14.72 -2.95 1.93
C ALA A 16 -13.30 -3.54 1.91
N CYS A 17 -13.01 -4.45 0.98
CA CYS A 17 -11.65 -4.72 0.53
C CYS A 17 -11.32 -3.71 -0.56
N THR A 18 -11.19 -2.41 -0.23
CA THR A 18 -10.39 -1.56 -1.10
C THR A 18 -8.98 -2.13 -1.03
N PRO A 19 -8.43 -2.77 -2.08
CA PRO A 19 -7.01 -2.67 -2.20
C PRO A 19 -6.75 -1.16 -2.25
N GLU A 20 -5.93 -0.63 -1.35
CA GLU A 20 -5.38 0.73 -1.39
C GLU A 20 -4.60 1.02 -2.71
N SER A 21 -4.73 0.14 -3.70
CA SER A 21 -4.15 0.12 -5.04
C SER A 21 -4.69 1.17 -6.01
N SER A 22 -5.53 2.11 -5.61
CA SER A 22 -5.93 3.25 -6.45
C SER A 22 -5.35 4.60 -6.00
N SER A 23 -4.50 4.64 -4.98
CA SER A 23 -3.67 5.82 -4.65
C SER A 23 -2.18 5.64 -4.92
N HIS A 24 -1.75 4.48 -5.43
CA HIS A 24 -0.34 4.16 -5.74
C HIS A 24 0.05 4.41 -7.21
N ALA A 25 -0.77 5.12 -7.98
CA ALA A 25 -0.51 5.36 -9.41
C ALA A 25 0.06 6.76 -9.73
N ASP A 26 -0.01 7.73 -8.82
CA ASP A 26 0.20 9.14 -9.21
C ASP A 26 1.37 9.87 -8.54
N VAL A 27 2.21 9.21 -7.72
CA VAL A 27 3.23 9.96 -6.94
C VAL A 27 4.56 9.26 -6.69
N THR A 28 5.11 8.51 -7.65
CA THR A 28 6.50 8.02 -7.56
C THR A 28 7.49 9.15 -7.21
N GLY A 29 7.23 10.38 -7.68
CA GLY A 29 8.01 11.57 -7.30
C GLY A 29 7.77 12.12 -5.88
N SER A 30 6.58 11.97 -5.29
CA SER A 30 6.32 12.45 -3.92
C SER A 30 6.84 11.47 -2.87
N ILE A 31 6.79 10.17 -3.16
CA ILE A 31 7.38 9.15 -2.28
C ILE A 31 8.89 9.30 -2.21
N ASP A 32 9.58 9.58 -3.32
CA ASP A 32 11.03 9.86 -3.30
C ASP A 32 11.36 11.07 -2.41
N ASN A 33 10.64 12.18 -2.57
CA ASN A 33 10.84 13.37 -1.74
C ASN A 33 10.57 13.11 -0.25
N CYS A 34 9.52 12.36 0.08
CA CYS A 34 9.21 11.99 1.46
C CYS A 34 10.26 11.03 2.04
N ALA A 35 10.67 10.01 1.27
CA ALA A 35 11.71 9.07 1.64
C ALA A 35 13.03 9.79 1.94
N ARG A 36 13.41 10.78 1.12
CA ARG A 36 14.61 11.61 1.32
C ARG A 36 14.54 12.52 2.55
N LYS A 37 13.35 12.88 3.02
CA LYS A 37 13.17 13.59 4.31
C LYS A 37 13.34 12.65 5.50
N LEU A 38 12.96 11.38 5.36
CA LEU A 38 13.06 10.36 6.41
C LEU A 38 14.47 9.77 6.50
N TYR A 39 15.10 9.55 5.34
CA TYR A 39 16.42 8.94 5.19
C TYR A 39 17.25 9.74 4.18
N SER A 40 18.42 10.22 4.60
CA SER A 40 19.35 10.92 3.70
C SER A 40 19.82 10.04 2.54
N GLN A 41 19.99 8.73 2.80
CA GLN A 41 20.21 7.68 1.83
C GLN A 41 19.17 6.58 2.00
N TYR A 42 18.04 6.73 1.31
CA TYR A 42 16.99 5.72 1.29
C TYR A 42 17.43 4.48 0.49
N ASN A 43 17.37 3.31 1.12
CA ASN A 43 17.59 2.02 0.47
C ASN A 43 16.26 1.22 0.41
N PRO A 44 15.58 1.15 -0.75
CA PRO A 44 14.34 0.39 -0.89
C PRO A 44 14.52 -1.12 -0.75
N LYS A 45 15.76 -1.63 -0.72
CA LYS A 45 16.07 -3.04 -0.46
C LYS A 45 16.20 -3.38 1.03
N ASP A 46 16.36 -2.38 1.88
CA ASP A 46 16.30 -2.56 3.33
C ASP A 46 14.84 -2.60 3.77
N LYS A 47 14.39 -3.75 4.31
CA LYS A 47 12.99 -3.93 4.68
C LYS A 47 12.51 -2.95 5.76
N LYS A 48 13.38 -2.54 6.68
CA LYS A 48 13.00 -1.58 7.74
C LYS A 48 12.78 -0.20 7.15
N GLN A 49 13.69 0.25 6.27
CA GLN A 49 13.56 1.54 5.61
C GLN A 49 12.34 1.58 4.69
N CYS A 50 12.12 0.53 3.91
CA CYS A 50 10.95 0.45 3.03
C CYS A 50 9.63 0.51 3.84
N VAL A 51 9.52 -0.25 4.94
CA VAL A 51 8.31 -0.24 5.78
C VAL A 51 8.11 1.11 6.46
N ALA A 52 9.17 1.73 6.97
CA ALA A 52 9.09 3.06 7.60
C ALA A 52 8.64 4.13 6.59
N VAL A 53 9.17 4.12 5.37
CA VAL A 53 8.73 5.02 4.29
C VAL A 53 7.28 4.75 3.91
N CYS A 54 6.87 3.50 3.76
CA CYS A 54 5.48 3.16 3.45
C CYS A 54 4.51 3.68 4.54
N ILE A 55 4.85 3.53 5.82
CA ILE A 55 4.01 4.04 6.91
C ILE A 55 3.99 5.57 6.93
N ALA A 56 5.15 6.22 6.79
CA ALA A 56 5.25 7.67 6.89
C ALA A 56 4.72 8.43 5.67
N CYS A 57 4.96 7.89 4.48
CA CYS A 57 4.72 8.57 3.20
C CYS A 57 3.43 8.08 2.52
N GLU A 58 3.09 6.80 2.68
CA GLU A 58 1.90 6.19 2.06
C GLU A 58 0.75 6.03 3.06
N ARG A 59 0.99 6.33 4.35
CA ARG A 59 0.03 6.13 5.46
C ARG A 59 -0.43 4.69 5.62
N GLY A 60 0.37 3.73 5.15
CA GLY A 60 0.09 2.31 5.31
C GLY A 60 0.31 1.81 6.75
N VAL A 61 -0.15 0.59 7.02
CA VAL A 61 0.09 -0.12 8.29
C VAL A 61 1.22 -1.14 8.15
N VAL A 62 1.85 -1.50 9.27
CA VAL A 62 3.03 -2.40 9.30
C VAL A 62 2.81 -3.70 8.51
N THR A 63 1.64 -4.32 8.61
CA THR A 63 1.33 -5.59 7.93
C THR A 63 1.29 -5.42 6.42
N THR A 64 0.54 -4.44 5.92
CA THR A 64 0.44 -4.11 4.48
C THR A 64 1.78 -3.67 3.92
N CYS A 65 2.47 -2.75 4.62
CA CYS A 65 3.78 -2.26 4.22
C CYS A 65 4.83 -3.36 4.20
N SER A 66 4.83 -4.27 5.18
CA SER A 66 5.76 -5.41 5.20
C SER A 66 5.58 -6.30 3.98
N THR A 67 4.34 -6.62 3.64
CA THR A 67 4.01 -7.41 2.44
C THR A 67 4.43 -6.67 1.17
N ALA A 68 4.05 -5.40 1.03
CA ALA A 68 4.40 -4.58 -0.13
C ALA A 68 5.92 -4.47 -0.32
N CYS A 69 6.67 -4.24 0.75
CA CYS A 69 8.13 -4.16 0.72
C CYS A 69 8.78 -5.49 0.35
N THR A 70 8.30 -6.60 0.88
CA THR A 70 8.79 -7.93 0.49
C THR A 70 8.48 -8.23 -0.98
N LEU A 71 7.30 -7.85 -1.50
CA LEU A 71 6.98 -7.98 -2.92
C LEU A 71 7.87 -7.11 -3.83
N ARG A 72 8.36 -5.95 -3.34
CA ARG A 72 9.37 -5.11 -4.02
C ARG A 72 10.81 -5.64 -3.88
N GLY A 73 10.98 -6.77 -3.19
CA GLY A 73 12.26 -7.43 -2.97
C GLY A 73 13.13 -6.80 -1.88
N ALA A 74 12.51 -6.12 -0.90
CA ALA A 74 13.18 -5.71 0.32
C ALA A 74 13.30 -6.89 1.29
N GLN A 75 14.47 -7.06 1.89
CA GLN A 75 14.82 -8.16 2.80
C GLN A 75 15.20 -7.62 4.17
#